data_AF-A0ABD5NXZ3-F1
#
_entry.id   AF-A0ABD5NXZ3-F1
#
_cell.length_a   1.000
_cell.length_b   1.000
_cell.length_c   1.000
_cell.angle_alpha   90.00
_cell.angle_beta   90.00
_cell.angle_gamma   90.00
#
_symmetry.space_group_name_H-M   'P 1'
#
loop_
_entity.id
_entity.type
_entity.pdbx_description
1 polymer ?
#
loop_
_entity_poly.entity_id
_entity_poly.type
_entity_poly.pdbx_seq_one_letter_code
_entity_poly.pdbx_strand_id
1 'polypeptide(L)'
;MNGTRRRALQTIVVATGSVVGLAGCLENPLAASDVVDETHSVTGSELRSPEKTTARIDESIADYGEHGVWGTAMTEPDHGLELVGGGYAETVDEGSLETDHLLAVYENPARASGETRTYNLWFWSGVRPTADGPTVERIETGVALSTDQFSMGQYAPAGDAGRDGSAAVGIGVFDVATPRVEFPTAGGTVAPRADGTGVGDGGGFYATWTGETTSTQSLLATCEIEGPGLEALEFEWTTTITIDE
;
A
#
# COMPACT_ATOMS: atom_id res chain seq x y z
N MET A 1 -66.55 -17.87 3.68
CA MET A 1 -67.03 -16.50 3.35
C MET A 1 -65.86 -15.55 3.48
N ASN A 2 -65.60 -14.78 2.41
CA ASN A 2 -64.80 -13.54 2.30
C ASN A 2 -63.37 -13.60 2.85
N GLY A 3 -62.33 -13.71 2.02
CA GLY A 3 -61.85 -12.65 1.11
C GLY A 3 -60.88 -11.76 1.91
N THR A 4 -59.59 -11.59 1.58
CA THR A 4 -59.11 -10.93 0.37
C THR A 4 -57.58 -11.06 0.29
N ARG A 5 -57.05 -11.49 -0.87
CA ARG A 5 -55.64 -11.34 -1.26
C ARG A 5 -55.33 -9.87 -1.52
N ARG A 6 -54.18 -9.35 -1.08
CA ARG A 6 -53.45 -8.28 -1.79
C ARG A 6 -51.93 -8.46 -1.63
N ARG A 7 -51.28 -8.89 -2.72
CA ARG A 7 -49.94 -8.46 -3.12
C ARG A 7 -50.02 -7.01 -3.63
N ALA A 8 -48.85 -6.35 -3.68
CA ALA A 8 -48.50 -5.05 -4.30
C ALA A 8 -48.01 -4.08 -3.20
N LEU A 9 -46.87 -3.38 -3.29
CA LEU A 9 -46.07 -2.95 -4.43
C LEU A 9 -44.62 -2.75 -4.00
N GLN A 10 -43.69 -2.99 -4.93
CA GLN A 10 -42.37 -2.36 -4.92
C GLN A 10 -42.54 -0.84 -4.92
N THR A 11 -41.75 -0.14 -4.10
CA THR A 11 -41.40 1.25 -4.36
C THR A 11 -39.92 1.39 -4.09
N ILE A 12 -39.16 1.44 -5.18
CA ILE A 12 -37.81 1.97 -5.22
C ILE A 12 -37.94 3.45 -4.91
N VAL A 13 -37.32 3.91 -3.82
CA VAL A 13 -36.98 5.32 -3.64
C VAL A 13 -35.47 5.40 -3.77
N VAL A 14 -35.04 5.80 -4.97
CA VAL A 14 -33.73 6.45 -5.15
C VAL A 14 -33.89 7.83 -4.51
N ALA A 15 -33.17 8.07 -3.42
CA ALA A 15 -32.97 9.40 -2.88
C ALA A 15 -31.48 9.58 -2.59
N THR A 16 -30.80 10.20 -3.55
CA THR A 16 -29.64 11.05 -3.32
C THR A 16 -29.94 12.00 -2.17
N GLY A 17 -29.12 11.98 -1.12
CA GLY A 17 -29.25 12.90 0.01
C GLY A 17 -28.02 12.84 0.89
N SER A 18 -27.13 13.82 0.70
CA SER A 18 -26.00 14.11 1.58
C SER A 18 -26.48 14.23 3.02
N VAL A 19 -25.92 13.43 3.93
CA VAL A 19 -26.14 13.59 5.36
C VAL A 19 -24.92 14.28 5.95
N VAL A 20 -25.01 15.62 6.02
CA VAL A 20 -24.30 16.42 7.02
C VAL A 20 -25.17 16.40 8.27
N GLY A 21 -24.64 15.93 9.39
CA GLY A 21 -25.37 15.87 10.66
C GLY A 21 -24.48 15.51 11.84
N LEU A 22 -23.79 16.50 12.40
CA LEU A 22 -23.18 16.46 13.72
C LEU A 22 -24.25 16.29 14.81
N ALA A 23 -24.05 15.35 15.76
CA ALA A 23 -24.12 15.57 17.20
C ALA A 23 -23.92 14.27 18.03
N GLY A 24 -22.75 14.21 18.70
CA GLY A 24 -22.47 13.74 20.08
C GLY A 24 -23.30 12.66 20.78
N CYS A 25 -22.61 11.60 21.25
CA CYS A 25 -22.18 11.45 22.67
C CYS A 25 -22.01 9.96 23.03
N LEU A 26 -20.79 9.56 23.43
CA LEU A 26 -20.53 8.78 24.65
C LEU A 26 -19.03 8.79 24.95
N GLU A 27 -18.68 9.21 26.16
CA GLU A 27 -17.34 9.22 26.72
C GLU A 27 -16.76 7.80 26.78
N ASN A 28 -15.67 7.59 26.06
CA ASN A 28 -14.68 6.57 26.34
C ASN A 28 -13.33 7.31 26.36
N PRO A 29 -12.61 7.42 27.48
CA PRO A 29 -11.20 7.78 27.41
C PRO A 29 -10.44 6.50 27.04
N LEU A 30 -10.39 6.22 25.75
CA LEU A 30 -9.51 5.21 25.16
C LEU A 30 -8.74 5.93 24.04
N ALA A 31 -7.43 6.13 24.29
CA ALA A 31 -6.35 6.67 23.47
C ALA A 31 -6.72 7.40 22.16
N ALA A 32 -6.30 8.66 22.05
CA ALA A 32 -6.52 9.51 20.88
C ALA A 32 -5.53 9.16 19.75
N SER A 33 -5.64 7.94 19.22
CA SER A 33 -4.94 7.60 17.98
C SER A 33 -5.79 8.09 16.79
N ASP A 34 -5.30 9.08 16.05
CA ASP A 34 -5.90 9.51 14.79
C ASP A 34 -5.40 8.62 13.64
N VAL A 35 -6.27 8.39 12.65
CA VAL A 35 -6.01 7.51 11.51
C VAL A 35 -6.22 8.27 10.21
N VAL A 36 -5.15 8.38 9.41
CA VAL A 36 -5.19 8.85 8.02
C VAL A 36 -5.28 7.62 7.13
N ASP A 37 -6.37 7.47 6.38
CA ASP A 37 -6.63 6.29 5.54
C ASP A 37 -6.98 6.72 4.12
N GLU A 38 -6.25 6.19 3.14
CA GLU A 38 -6.48 6.43 1.72
C GLU A 38 -6.60 5.10 0.97
N THR A 39 -7.57 5.03 0.06
CA THR A 39 -7.72 3.88 -0.84
C THR A 39 -7.99 4.36 -2.26
N HIS A 40 -7.20 3.85 -3.19
CA HIS A 40 -7.27 4.17 -4.60
C HIS A 40 -7.56 2.90 -5.41
N SER A 41 -8.65 2.91 -6.18
CA SER A 41 -8.82 1.93 -7.25
C SER A 41 -7.91 2.30 -8.42
N VAL A 42 -7.07 1.37 -8.86
CA VAL A 42 -6.09 1.59 -9.93
C VAL A 42 -6.30 0.55 -11.02
N THR A 43 -6.45 1.03 -12.26
CA THR A 43 -6.38 0.19 -13.44
C THR A 43 -5.03 0.36 -14.14
N GLY A 44 -4.58 -0.67 -14.85
CA GLY A 44 -3.30 -0.64 -15.57
C GLY A 44 -3.22 0.47 -16.61
N SER A 45 -4.35 0.82 -17.23
CA SER A 45 -4.44 1.93 -18.18
C SER A 45 -4.31 3.32 -17.55
N GLU A 46 -4.52 3.43 -16.24
CA GLU A 46 -4.39 4.68 -15.47
C GLU A 46 -3.00 4.85 -14.85
N LEU A 47 -2.15 3.82 -14.96
CA LEU A 47 -0.76 3.93 -14.50
C LEU A 47 -0.05 5.06 -15.25
N ARG A 48 0.68 5.85 -14.47
CA ARG A 48 1.57 6.89 -14.96
C ARG A 48 2.68 6.24 -15.79
N SER A 49 3.17 6.96 -16.79
CA SER A 49 4.29 6.48 -17.60
C SER A 49 5.54 6.24 -16.74
N PRO A 50 6.48 5.40 -17.20
CA PRO A 50 7.75 5.18 -16.51
C PRO A 50 8.47 6.47 -16.19
N GLU A 51 8.51 7.45 -17.09
CA GLU A 51 9.23 8.72 -16.87
C GLU A 51 8.63 9.55 -15.72
N LYS A 52 7.29 9.58 -15.61
CA LYS A 52 6.61 10.27 -14.50
C LYS A 52 6.84 9.54 -13.17
N THR A 53 6.90 8.21 -13.23
CA THR A 53 7.14 7.38 -12.05
C THR A 53 8.58 7.56 -11.56
N THR A 54 9.56 7.52 -12.46
CA THR A 54 10.97 7.82 -12.14
C THR A 54 11.14 9.21 -11.55
N ALA A 55 10.50 10.24 -12.12
CA ALA A 55 10.57 11.58 -11.56
C ALA A 55 10.06 11.64 -10.11
N ARG A 56 8.98 10.91 -9.79
CA ARG A 56 8.46 10.84 -8.43
C ARG A 56 9.36 10.03 -7.49
N ILE A 57 10.00 8.97 -7.98
CA ILE A 57 11.04 8.23 -7.24
C ILE A 57 12.20 9.18 -6.90
N ASP A 58 12.68 9.97 -7.85
CA ASP A 58 13.77 10.93 -7.63
C ASP A 58 13.40 12.00 -6.60
N GLU A 59 12.17 12.53 -6.65
CA GLU A 59 11.64 13.45 -5.65
C GLU A 59 11.61 12.81 -4.25
N SER A 60 11.16 11.55 -4.14
CA SER A 60 11.15 10.85 -2.84
C SER A 60 12.56 10.78 -2.22
N ILE A 61 13.59 10.56 -3.03
CA ILE A 61 14.98 10.48 -2.57
C ILE A 61 15.47 11.87 -2.13
N ALA A 62 15.10 12.92 -2.89
CA ALA A 62 15.46 14.30 -2.55
C ALA A 62 14.79 14.77 -1.24
N ASP A 63 13.53 14.39 -1.02
CA ASP A 63 12.72 14.89 0.09
C ASP A 63 12.86 14.06 1.37
N TYR A 64 13.06 12.74 1.24
CA TYR A 64 13.12 11.80 2.37
C TYR A 64 14.51 11.22 2.64
N GLY A 65 15.50 11.45 1.77
CA GLY A 65 16.86 10.95 1.97
C GLY A 65 16.91 9.42 2.10
N GLU A 66 17.51 8.94 3.19
CA GLU A 66 17.62 7.50 3.52
C GLU A 66 16.26 6.83 3.79
N HIS A 67 15.17 7.60 3.84
CA HIS A 67 13.81 7.09 3.93
C HIS A 67 13.05 7.12 2.59
N GLY A 68 13.68 7.54 1.49
CA GLY A 68 13.09 7.49 0.15
C GLY A 68 12.90 6.07 -0.39
N VAL A 69 12.43 5.95 -1.64
CA VAL A 69 12.09 4.66 -2.29
C VAL A 69 13.26 3.66 -2.34
N TRP A 70 14.51 4.12 -2.25
CA TRP A 70 15.70 3.23 -2.23
C TRP A 70 16.35 3.07 -0.85
N GLY A 71 15.73 3.62 0.20
CA GLY A 71 16.28 3.58 1.54
C GLY A 71 17.71 4.11 1.61
N THR A 72 18.55 3.50 2.45
CA THR A 72 19.97 3.86 2.60
C THR A 72 20.82 3.64 1.36
N ALA A 73 20.35 2.86 0.38
CA ALA A 73 21.09 2.66 -0.87
C ALA A 73 21.05 3.91 -1.75
N MET A 74 20.01 4.75 -1.62
CA MET A 74 19.80 6.00 -2.36
C MET A 74 19.71 5.86 -3.90
N THR A 75 19.90 4.66 -4.43
CA THR A 75 19.89 4.34 -5.85
C THR A 75 19.19 3.01 -6.08
N GLU A 76 18.49 2.91 -7.21
CA GLU A 76 17.82 1.69 -7.63
C GLU A 76 18.83 0.52 -7.73
N PRO A 77 18.53 -0.64 -7.14
CA PRO A 77 19.39 -1.82 -7.27
C PRO A 77 19.29 -2.41 -8.69
N ASP A 78 20.37 -3.03 -9.17
CA ASP A 78 20.31 -3.79 -10.43
C ASP A 78 19.53 -5.09 -10.22
N HIS A 79 18.24 -5.07 -10.57
CA HIS A 79 17.31 -6.18 -10.41
C HIS A 79 16.91 -6.84 -11.75
N GLY A 80 17.34 -6.31 -12.89
CA GLY A 80 17.01 -6.85 -14.21
C GLY A 80 15.51 -6.84 -14.55
N LEU A 81 14.73 -5.95 -13.91
CA LEU A 81 13.29 -5.76 -14.17
C LEU A 81 13.09 -4.47 -14.98
N GLU A 82 11.97 -4.38 -15.69
CA GLU A 82 11.64 -3.22 -16.53
C GLU A 82 10.52 -2.41 -15.87
N LEU A 83 10.74 -1.13 -15.58
CA LEU A 83 9.69 -0.24 -15.09
C LEU A 83 8.66 0.00 -16.19
N VAL A 84 7.43 -0.48 -16.00
CA VAL A 84 6.34 -0.38 -16.99
C VAL A 84 5.28 0.66 -16.63
N GLY A 85 5.26 1.14 -15.38
CA GLY A 85 4.38 2.22 -14.95
C GLY A 85 4.36 2.40 -13.44
N GLY A 86 3.49 3.28 -12.95
CA GLY A 86 3.35 3.53 -11.52
C GLY A 86 2.15 4.38 -11.14
N GLY A 87 1.94 4.53 -9.84
CA GLY A 87 0.95 5.40 -9.24
C GLY A 87 1.57 6.16 -8.07
N TYR A 88 0.97 7.27 -7.67
CA TYR A 88 1.34 7.96 -6.45
C TYR A 88 0.10 8.68 -5.91
N ALA A 89 -0.07 8.67 -4.60
CA ALA A 89 -1.01 9.55 -3.93
C ALA A 89 -0.34 10.92 -3.76
N GLU A 90 -1.10 12.00 -3.94
CA GLU A 90 -0.58 13.35 -3.73
C GLU A 90 -0.30 13.55 -2.23
N THR A 91 0.67 14.40 -1.91
CA THR A 91 1.05 14.67 -0.53
C THR A 91 -0.16 15.13 0.28
N VAL A 92 -0.51 14.39 1.33
CA VAL A 92 -1.46 14.90 2.32
C VAL A 92 -0.65 15.68 3.34
N ASP A 93 -0.74 17.00 3.27
CA ASP A 93 -0.27 17.92 4.30
C ASP A 93 -1.43 18.16 5.28
N GLU A 94 -1.42 17.44 6.40
CA GLU A 94 -2.34 17.66 7.52
C GLU A 94 -1.76 18.66 8.54
N GLY A 95 -0.94 19.61 8.08
CA GLY A 95 -0.35 20.71 8.84
C GLY A 95 0.74 20.32 9.83
N SER A 96 0.61 19.16 10.46
CA SER A 96 1.55 18.60 11.43
C SER A 96 2.27 17.35 10.91
N LEU A 97 1.79 16.78 9.81
CA LEU A 97 2.27 15.56 9.17
C LEU A 97 2.19 15.72 7.65
N GLU A 98 3.29 15.42 6.97
CA GLU A 98 3.31 15.22 5.53
C GLU A 98 3.43 13.72 5.22
N THR A 99 2.64 13.24 4.28
CA THR A 99 2.66 11.84 3.86
C THR A 99 2.80 11.76 2.35
N ASP A 100 3.57 10.79 1.87
CA ASP A 100 3.73 10.54 0.44
C ASP A 100 3.72 9.05 0.16
N HIS A 101 3.02 8.67 -0.92
CA HIS A 101 2.87 7.28 -1.29
C HIS A 101 3.23 7.10 -2.76
N LEU A 102 3.98 6.03 -3.05
CA LEU A 102 4.37 5.65 -4.40
C LEU A 102 4.15 4.16 -4.62
N LEU A 103 3.66 3.86 -5.82
CA LEU A 103 3.58 2.54 -6.40
C LEU A 103 4.40 2.53 -7.70
N ALA A 104 5.33 1.58 -7.83
CA ALA A 104 5.99 1.29 -9.10
C ALA A 104 5.66 -0.14 -9.55
N VAL A 105 5.46 -0.31 -10.85
CA VAL A 105 5.14 -1.60 -11.48
C VAL A 105 6.28 -1.97 -12.40
N TYR A 106 6.93 -3.09 -12.09
CA TYR A 106 8.03 -3.63 -12.87
C TYR A 106 7.62 -4.94 -13.55
N GLU A 107 7.90 -5.13 -14.84
CA GLU A 107 7.78 -6.43 -15.50
C GLU A 107 9.04 -7.27 -15.26
N ASN A 108 8.85 -8.57 -15.00
CA ASN A 108 9.91 -9.57 -15.03
C ASN A 108 9.86 -10.34 -16.37
N PRO A 109 10.57 -9.87 -17.41
CA PRO A 109 10.51 -10.50 -18.73
C PRO A 109 11.09 -11.91 -18.74
N ALA A 110 11.97 -12.25 -17.80
CA ALA A 110 12.57 -13.58 -17.69
C ALA A 110 11.58 -14.66 -17.22
N ARG A 111 10.47 -14.25 -16.58
CA ARG A 111 9.41 -15.15 -16.11
C ARG A 111 8.16 -15.14 -16.99
N ALA A 112 8.11 -14.31 -18.02
CA ALA A 112 7.01 -14.32 -18.98
C ALA A 112 6.90 -15.67 -19.69
N SER A 113 5.68 -16.22 -19.78
CA SER A 113 5.40 -17.52 -20.39
C SER A 113 4.13 -17.46 -21.23
N GLY A 114 4.30 -17.47 -22.56
CA GLY A 114 3.18 -17.36 -23.49
C GLY A 114 2.49 -16.01 -23.37
N GLU A 115 1.22 -16.02 -22.97
CA GLU A 115 0.42 -14.82 -22.71
C GLU A 115 0.52 -14.35 -21.25
N THR A 116 1.10 -15.16 -20.35
CA THR A 116 1.28 -14.80 -18.94
C THR A 116 2.51 -13.94 -18.74
N ARG A 117 2.33 -12.83 -18.06
CA ARG A 117 3.32 -11.85 -17.62
C ARG A 117 3.47 -11.91 -16.12
N THR A 118 4.67 -11.64 -15.63
CA THR A 118 4.97 -11.54 -14.20
C THR A 118 5.35 -10.10 -13.91
N TYR A 119 4.69 -9.50 -12.93
CA TYR A 119 4.97 -8.14 -12.47
C TYR A 119 5.40 -8.13 -11.01
N ASN A 120 6.27 -7.19 -10.66
CA ASN A 120 6.63 -6.86 -9.30
C ASN A 120 6.08 -5.47 -8.99
N LEU A 121 5.18 -5.39 -8.02
CA LEU A 121 4.66 -4.13 -7.50
C LEU A 121 5.56 -3.72 -6.33
N TRP A 122 6.03 -2.48 -6.34
CA TRP A 122 6.84 -1.89 -5.28
C TRP A 122 6.07 -0.74 -4.67
N PHE A 123 5.87 -0.82 -3.37
CA PHE A 123 5.16 0.17 -2.57
C PHE A 123 6.15 0.91 -1.71
N TRP A 124 5.99 2.22 -1.65
CA TRP A 124 6.68 3.08 -0.71
C TRP A 124 5.66 4.01 -0.06
N SER A 125 5.77 4.17 1.25
CA SER A 125 5.01 5.15 2.02
C SER A 125 5.96 5.87 2.95
N GLY A 126 6.14 7.17 2.74
CA GLY A 126 6.94 8.05 3.58
C GLY A 126 6.05 8.92 4.45
N VAL A 127 6.47 9.14 5.69
CA VAL A 127 5.84 10.09 6.61
C VAL A 127 6.88 11.02 7.19
N ARG A 128 6.57 12.31 7.26
CA ARG A 128 7.42 13.35 7.83
C ARG A 128 6.61 14.20 8.82
N PRO A 129 6.67 13.87 10.13
CA PRO A 129 6.14 14.73 11.16
C PRO A 129 6.88 16.07 11.17
N THR A 130 6.16 17.15 11.44
CA THR A 130 6.76 18.46 11.74
C THR A 130 7.47 18.43 13.11
N ALA A 131 8.26 19.45 13.45
CA ALA A 131 9.04 19.47 14.70
C ALA A 131 8.19 19.35 15.98
N ASP A 132 6.94 19.83 15.92
CA ASP A 132 5.93 19.71 16.98
C ASP A 132 4.76 18.81 16.52
N GLY A 133 5.03 17.92 15.56
CA GLY A 133 4.06 17.02 14.95
C GLY A 133 3.74 15.79 15.82
N PRO A 134 2.78 14.98 15.39
CA PRO A 134 2.31 13.84 16.16
C PRO A 134 3.35 12.70 16.16
N THR A 135 3.19 11.77 17.09
CA THR A 135 3.97 10.53 17.10
C THR A 135 3.36 9.54 16.10
N VAL A 136 4.14 9.05 15.15
CA VAL A 136 3.69 8.00 14.23
C VAL A 136 3.83 6.65 14.90
N GLU A 137 2.73 5.90 14.96
CA GLU A 137 2.67 4.56 15.57
C GLU A 137 2.65 3.44 14.52
N ARG A 138 2.08 3.71 13.35
CA ARG A 138 1.88 2.70 12.31
C ARG A 138 1.87 3.31 10.92
N ILE A 139 2.48 2.60 9.99
CA ILE A 139 2.40 2.85 8.54
C ILE A 139 1.99 1.53 7.90
N GLU A 140 0.94 1.54 7.09
CA GLU A 140 0.47 0.38 6.34
C GLU A 140 0.35 0.74 4.87
N THR A 141 0.79 -0.15 3.99
CA THR A 141 0.55 -0.03 2.56
C THR A 141 0.38 -1.40 1.93
N GLY A 142 -0.51 -1.50 0.96
CA GLY A 142 -0.76 -2.77 0.30
C GLY A 142 -1.77 -2.70 -0.82
N VAL A 143 -1.88 -3.80 -1.54
CA VAL A 143 -2.84 -3.96 -2.65
C VAL A 143 -3.72 -5.17 -2.48
N ALA A 144 -4.94 -5.07 -2.97
CA ALA A 144 -5.83 -6.21 -3.22
C ALA A 144 -6.16 -6.26 -4.71
N LEU A 145 -5.95 -7.40 -5.35
CA LEU A 145 -6.33 -7.58 -6.75
C LEU A 145 -7.86 -7.56 -6.86
N SER A 146 -8.37 -6.72 -7.75
CA SER A 146 -9.82 -6.57 -7.97
C SER A 146 -10.37 -7.59 -8.99
N THR A 147 -9.48 -8.40 -9.58
CA THR A 147 -9.76 -9.34 -10.66
C THR A 147 -9.15 -10.71 -10.38
N ASP A 148 -9.80 -11.77 -10.86
CA ASP A 148 -9.30 -13.15 -10.83
C ASP A 148 -8.38 -13.48 -12.02
N GLN A 149 -8.20 -12.53 -12.95
CA GLN A 149 -7.29 -12.67 -14.09
C GLN A 149 -5.81 -12.59 -13.69
N PHE A 150 -5.55 -12.04 -12.51
CA PHE A 150 -4.23 -11.99 -11.90
C PHE A 150 -4.20 -12.87 -10.67
N SER A 151 -3.12 -13.64 -10.56
CA SER A 151 -2.79 -14.40 -9.37
C SER A 151 -1.68 -13.70 -8.63
N MET A 152 -1.87 -13.61 -7.32
CA MET A 152 -0.88 -13.11 -6.41
C MET A 152 0.10 -14.21 -6.02
N GLY A 153 1.40 -13.95 -6.16
CA GLY A 153 2.47 -14.90 -5.89
C GLY A 153 2.64 -15.23 -4.41
N GLN A 154 3.45 -16.25 -4.11
CA GLN A 154 3.90 -16.48 -2.74
C GLN A 154 4.83 -15.35 -2.30
N TYR A 155 4.67 -14.88 -1.07
CA TYR A 155 5.50 -13.83 -0.50
C TYR A 155 6.48 -14.41 0.52
N ALA A 156 7.73 -13.97 0.44
CA ALA A 156 8.66 -14.03 1.54
C ALA A 156 9.39 -12.68 1.57
N PRO A 157 9.09 -11.80 2.54
CA PRO A 157 9.84 -10.56 2.61
C PRO A 157 11.30 -10.93 2.87
N ALA A 158 12.19 -10.41 2.04
CA ALA A 158 13.64 -10.52 2.19
C ALA A 158 14.18 -9.10 2.37
N GLY A 159 15.07 -8.91 3.32
CA GLY A 159 15.75 -7.64 3.51
C GLY A 159 17.03 -7.86 4.28
N ASP A 160 18.10 -7.19 3.86
CA ASP A 160 19.31 -7.09 4.65
C ASP A 160 19.04 -6.09 5.78
N ALA A 161 19.20 -6.52 7.03
CA ALA A 161 19.28 -5.61 8.15
C ALA A 161 20.60 -4.82 8.04
N GLY A 162 20.50 -3.52 7.80
CA GLY A 162 21.60 -2.57 7.96
C GLY A 162 22.18 -2.64 9.37
N ARG A 163 23.43 -2.19 9.52
CA ARG A 163 24.17 -2.26 10.81
C ARG A 163 23.58 -1.40 11.93
N ASP A 164 22.68 -0.48 11.59
CA ASP A 164 21.92 0.40 12.48
C ASP A 164 20.50 -0.14 12.78
N GLY A 165 20.17 -1.32 12.26
CA GLY A 165 18.84 -1.89 12.36
C GLY A 165 17.84 -1.31 11.37
N SER A 166 18.24 -0.55 10.35
CA SER A 166 17.36 -0.24 9.21
C SER A 166 17.14 -1.51 8.36
N ALA A 167 15.91 -1.76 7.89
CA ALA A 167 15.63 -2.87 6.97
C ALA A 167 15.35 -2.30 5.59
N ALA A 168 16.26 -2.51 4.64
CA ALA A 168 15.92 -2.34 3.23
C ALA A 168 15.15 -3.60 2.82
N VAL A 169 13.84 -3.48 2.62
CA VAL A 169 13.04 -4.58 2.05
C VAL A 169 13.46 -4.69 0.58
N GLY A 170 14.33 -5.65 0.30
CA GLY A 170 14.85 -5.92 -1.03
C GLY A 170 14.02 -6.97 -1.75
N ILE A 171 14.10 -6.97 -3.08
CA ILE A 171 13.46 -8.00 -3.90
C ILE A 171 14.13 -9.34 -3.62
N GLY A 172 13.41 -10.21 -2.91
CA GLY A 172 13.69 -11.64 -2.88
C GLY A 172 12.53 -12.38 -3.53
N VAL A 173 12.69 -12.86 -4.75
CA VAL A 173 11.78 -13.88 -5.31
C VAL A 173 12.07 -15.19 -4.58
N PHE A 174 11.22 -15.59 -3.64
CA PHE A 174 11.39 -16.87 -2.93
C PHE A 174 10.05 -17.60 -2.71
N ASP A 175 10.07 -18.88 -3.06
CA ASP A 175 9.00 -19.88 -2.92
C ASP A 175 8.89 -20.34 -1.46
N VAL A 176 8.05 -19.66 -0.65
CA VAL A 176 7.81 -20.02 0.76
C VAL A 176 6.34 -19.83 1.15
N ALA A 177 5.72 -20.90 1.66
CA ALA A 177 4.27 -21.02 1.86
C ALA A 177 3.65 -20.16 2.99
N THR A 178 4.42 -19.42 3.78
CA THR A 178 3.86 -18.58 4.87
C THR A 178 4.78 -17.38 5.18
N PRO A 179 4.35 -16.14 4.91
CA PRO A 179 5.13 -14.96 5.24
C PRO A 179 5.00 -14.70 6.75
N ARG A 180 6.01 -15.10 7.53
CA ARG A 180 6.14 -14.83 8.97
C ARG A 180 7.51 -14.22 9.29
N VAL A 181 7.91 -13.23 8.51
CA VAL A 181 9.19 -12.56 8.74
C VAL A 181 8.92 -11.15 9.21
N GLU A 182 9.28 -10.91 10.48
CA GLU A 182 9.31 -9.60 11.11
C GLU A 182 10.73 -9.05 10.96
N PHE A 183 10.84 -7.81 10.49
CA PHE A 183 12.12 -7.13 10.31
C PHE A 183 12.22 -5.97 11.30
N PRO A 184 13.17 -5.97 12.24
CA PRO A 184 13.38 -4.82 13.11
C PRO A 184 13.86 -3.62 12.26
N THR A 185 13.34 -2.44 12.57
CA THR A 185 13.79 -1.15 12.03
C THR A 185 14.35 -0.26 13.15
N ALA A 186 15.04 0.82 12.81
CA ALA A 186 15.23 1.92 13.75
C ALA A 186 13.85 2.48 14.14
N GLY A 187 13.36 2.20 15.35
CA GLY A 187 12.09 2.71 15.87
C GLY A 187 10.87 1.79 15.73
N GLY A 188 10.99 0.59 15.16
CA GLY A 188 9.83 -0.29 14.99
C GLY A 188 10.12 -1.65 14.38
N THR A 189 9.10 -2.25 13.78
CA THR A 189 9.16 -3.56 13.10
C THR A 189 8.28 -3.52 11.85
N VAL A 190 8.78 -4.07 10.74
CA VAL A 190 8.00 -4.32 9.53
C VAL A 190 7.55 -5.77 9.48
N ALA A 191 6.27 -6.00 9.19
CA ALA A 191 5.69 -7.32 9.04
C ALA A 191 4.56 -7.31 8.00
N PRO A 192 4.27 -8.44 7.33
CA PRO A 192 3.07 -8.58 6.52
C PRO A 192 1.81 -8.58 7.42
N ARG A 193 0.75 -7.89 6.99
CA ARG A 193 -0.56 -7.93 7.68
C ARG A 193 -1.19 -9.30 7.49
N ALA A 194 -1.43 -10.02 8.58
CA ALA A 194 -1.98 -11.38 8.53
C ALA A 194 -3.38 -11.41 7.89
N ASP A 195 -4.21 -10.41 8.21
CA ASP A 195 -5.51 -10.22 7.59
C ASP A 195 -5.34 -9.44 6.27
N GLY A 196 -5.94 -9.92 5.18
CA GLY A 196 -5.86 -9.28 3.87
C GLY A 196 -4.62 -9.63 3.04
N THR A 197 -3.57 -10.23 3.63
CA THR A 197 -2.51 -10.87 2.83
C THR A 197 -2.91 -12.29 2.44
N GLY A 198 -3.01 -12.57 1.14
CA GLY A 198 -3.46 -13.85 0.60
C GLY A 198 -2.90 -14.12 -0.80
N VAL A 199 -2.53 -15.39 -1.04
CA VAL A 199 -1.97 -15.87 -2.32
C VAL A 199 -3.08 -16.38 -3.24
N GLY A 200 -2.80 -16.39 -4.55
CA GLY A 200 -3.71 -16.91 -5.59
C GLY A 200 -4.54 -15.83 -6.27
N ASP A 201 -5.54 -16.28 -7.04
CA ASP A 201 -6.41 -15.44 -7.85
C ASP A 201 -7.16 -14.41 -6.98
N GLY A 202 -7.09 -13.12 -7.35
CA GLY A 202 -7.70 -12.05 -6.55
C GLY A 202 -7.07 -11.84 -5.17
N GLY A 203 -5.85 -12.35 -4.95
CA GLY A 203 -5.12 -12.20 -3.70
C GLY A 203 -4.71 -10.76 -3.37
N GLY A 204 -4.15 -10.55 -2.19
CA GLY A 204 -3.75 -9.23 -1.70
C GLY A 204 -2.47 -9.29 -0.87
N PHE A 205 -1.71 -8.20 -0.85
CA PHE A 205 -0.48 -8.06 -0.07
C PHE A 205 -0.53 -6.77 0.73
N TYR A 206 -0.29 -6.84 2.04
CA TYR A 206 -0.18 -5.67 2.88
C TYR A 206 1.05 -5.78 3.77
N ALA A 207 1.84 -4.72 3.82
CA ALA A 207 2.94 -4.58 4.75
C ALA A 207 2.58 -3.52 5.79
N THR A 208 3.02 -3.75 7.02
CA THR A 208 2.78 -2.87 8.15
C THR A 208 4.11 -2.63 8.87
N TRP A 209 4.47 -1.36 9.03
CA TRP A 209 5.43 -0.93 10.03
C TRP A 209 4.69 -0.59 11.32
N THR A 210 5.18 -1.03 12.47
CA THR A 210 4.65 -0.67 13.79
C THR A 210 5.80 -0.26 14.70
N GLY A 211 5.64 0.87 15.39
CA GLY A 211 6.68 1.46 16.22
C GLY A 211 6.18 2.73 16.89
N GLU A 212 7.09 3.57 17.35
CA GLU A 212 6.79 4.92 17.83
C GLU A 212 7.92 5.85 17.35
N THR A 213 7.58 6.89 16.58
CA THR A 213 8.58 7.85 16.08
C THR A 213 8.00 9.24 15.89
N THR A 214 8.78 10.26 16.26
CA THR A 214 8.51 11.68 15.95
C THR A 214 9.42 12.19 14.82
N SER A 215 10.09 11.27 14.11
CA SER A 215 11.02 11.56 13.02
C SER A 215 10.50 10.96 11.72
N THR A 216 11.10 11.37 10.60
CA THR A 216 10.81 10.76 9.29
C THR A 216 10.92 9.24 9.35
N GLN A 217 9.94 8.56 8.79
CA GLN A 217 9.89 7.11 8.69
C GLN A 217 9.31 6.72 7.33
N SER A 218 9.69 5.56 6.83
CA SER A 218 9.07 5.00 5.65
C SER A 218 8.86 3.49 5.77
N LEU A 219 7.95 3.00 4.95
CA LEU A 219 7.70 1.59 4.73
C LEU A 219 7.90 1.30 3.24
N LEU A 220 8.73 0.28 2.96
CA LEU A 220 8.95 -0.25 1.62
C LEU A 220 8.50 -1.69 1.59
N ALA A 221 7.80 -2.08 0.52
CA ALA A 221 7.36 -3.45 0.36
C ALA A 221 7.25 -3.82 -1.12
N THR A 222 7.42 -5.09 -1.44
CA THR A 222 7.31 -5.60 -2.82
C THR A 222 6.45 -6.85 -2.87
N CYS A 223 5.64 -7.00 -3.90
CA CYS A 223 4.97 -8.25 -4.22
C CYS A 223 5.05 -8.64 -5.69
N GLU A 224 4.87 -9.94 -5.96
CA GLU A 224 4.78 -10.49 -7.32
C GLU A 224 3.34 -10.84 -7.68
N ILE A 225 2.94 -10.52 -8.91
CA ILE A 225 1.65 -10.92 -9.51
C ILE A 225 1.89 -11.53 -10.90
N GLU A 226 1.01 -12.43 -11.32
CA GLU A 226 1.06 -13.09 -12.63
C GLU A 226 -0.30 -12.98 -13.35
N GLY A 227 -0.31 -12.64 -14.65
CA GLY A 227 -1.56 -12.45 -15.41
C GLY A 227 -1.37 -12.10 -16.90
N PRO A 228 -2.45 -11.75 -17.65
CA PRO A 228 -2.43 -11.64 -19.12
C PRO A 228 -1.72 -10.39 -19.68
N GLY A 229 -1.50 -9.36 -18.87
CA GLY A 229 -0.78 -8.14 -19.28
C GLY A 229 -1.27 -6.88 -18.57
N LEU A 230 -0.45 -5.83 -18.55
CA LEU A 230 -0.67 -4.63 -17.74
C LEU A 230 -2.04 -3.98 -17.97
N GLU A 231 -2.54 -3.93 -19.20
CA GLU A 231 -3.84 -3.33 -19.55
C GLU A 231 -5.05 -3.97 -18.83
N ALA A 232 -4.93 -5.23 -18.39
CA ALA A 232 -5.97 -5.96 -17.67
C ALA A 232 -5.78 -5.89 -16.14
N LEU A 233 -4.73 -5.24 -15.66
CA LEU A 233 -4.44 -5.14 -14.23
C LEU A 233 -5.45 -4.22 -13.55
N GLU A 234 -6.09 -4.72 -12.49
CA GLU A 234 -6.98 -3.95 -11.64
C GLU A 234 -6.72 -4.32 -10.17
N PHE A 235 -6.50 -3.32 -9.33
CA PHE A 235 -6.30 -3.51 -7.89
C PHE A 235 -6.76 -2.29 -7.09
N GLU A 236 -7.05 -2.51 -5.82
CA GLU A 236 -7.17 -1.45 -4.81
C GLU A 236 -5.82 -1.29 -4.12
N TRP A 237 -5.32 -0.06 -4.05
CA TRP A 237 -4.13 0.31 -3.28
C TRP A 237 -4.56 1.10 -2.06
N THR A 238 -4.20 0.61 -0.88
CA THR A 238 -4.56 1.21 0.40
C THR A 238 -3.31 1.63 1.14
N THR A 239 -3.37 2.80 1.76
CA THR A 239 -2.37 3.33 2.68
C THR A 239 -3.05 3.80 3.95
N THR A 240 -2.51 3.42 5.10
CA THR A 240 -3.06 3.80 6.40
C THR A 240 -1.94 4.23 7.33
N ILE A 241 -2.02 5.45 7.86
CA ILE A 241 -1.12 5.98 8.88
C ILE A 241 -1.89 6.10 10.20
N THR A 242 -1.28 5.67 11.31
CA THR A 242 -1.82 5.88 12.65
C THR A 242 -0.86 6.74 13.46
N ILE A 243 -1.40 7.77 14.08
CA ILE A 243 -0.65 8.77 14.85
C ILE A 243 -1.25 8.93 16.26
N ASP A 244 -0.44 9.35 17.23
CA ASP A 244 -0.84 9.77 18.58
C ASP A 244 -0.49 11.26 18.78
N GLU A 245 -1.43 12.04 19.33
CA GLU A 245 -1.32 13.50 19.55
C GLU A 245 -0.69 13.87 20.91
#